data_AF-A0A3D4EUE6-F1
#
_entry.id   AF-A0A3D4EUE6-F1
#
_cell.length_a   1.000
_cell.length_b   1.000
_cell.length_c   1.000
_cell.angle_alpha   90.00
_cell.angle_beta   90.00
_cell.angle_gamma   90.00
#
_symmetry.space_group_name_H-M   'P 1'
#
loop_
_entity.id
_entity.type
_entity.pdbx_description
1 polymer ?
#
loop_
_entity_poly.entity_id
_entity_poly.type
_entity_poly.pdbx_seq_one_letter_code
_entity_poly.pdbx_strand_id
1 'polypeptide(L)'
;MKICPKFTFGVGDRFAHGAHAQLQAFISARELGVDICPTWNKSNREHEIIGSEPQSTRDAADIAITELGWPGEYLLDADHINLGTVDRFIAPCNFFTLDVADDIGEAADPADVENFIKKHPELIGSVTVEGIEGPLEISRELV
;
A
#
# COMPACT_ATOMS: atom_id res chain seq x y z
N MET A 1 15.62 -0.20 -1.39
CA MET A 1 14.20 -0.63 -1.33
C MET A 1 14.01 -1.26 0.04
N LYS A 2 13.05 -0.78 0.85
CA LYS A 2 12.75 -1.45 2.13
C LYS A 2 12.18 -2.84 1.84
N ILE A 3 12.48 -3.81 2.68
CA ILE A 3 11.91 -5.16 2.58
C ILE A 3 10.54 -5.11 3.24
N CYS A 4 9.48 -5.47 2.51
CA CYS A 4 8.16 -5.66 3.10
C CYS A 4 8.14 -6.99 3.89
N PRO A 5 7.88 -6.98 5.20
CA PRO A 5 7.80 -8.21 5.98
C PRO A 5 6.67 -9.11 5.47
N LYS A 6 6.82 -10.43 5.66
CA LYS A 6 5.84 -11.42 5.20
C LYS A 6 4.44 -11.20 5.79
N PHE A 7 4.38 -10.77 7.04
CA PHE A 7 3.13 -10.46 7.73
C PHE A 7 3.17 -9.02 8.22
N THR A 8 2.20 -8.23 7.75
CA THR A 8 1.96 -6.85 8.16
C THR A 8 0.53 -6.75 8.68
N PHE A 9 0.26 -5.78 9.56
CA PHE A 9 -1.09 -5.48 10.02
C PHE A 9 -1.32 -3.98 10.05
N GLY A 10 -2.32 -3.52 9.29
CA GLY A 10 -2.74 -2.13 9.22
C GLY A 10 -3.36 -1.66 10.54
N VAL A 11 -2.81 -0.60 11.12
CA VAL A 11 -3.30 0.02 12.35
C VAL A 11 -3.57 1.51 12.14
N GLY A 12 -4.78 1.81 11.69
CA GLY A 12 -5.20 3.18 11.48
C GLY A 12 -5.17 4.01 12.77
N ASP A 13 -4.54 5.18 12.72
CA ASP A 13 -4.51 6.15 13.82
C ASP A 13 -4.91 7.54 13.32
N ARG A 14 -6.23 7.79 13.26
CA ARG A 14 -6.79 9.05 12.76
C ARG A 14 -6.35 10.27 13.56
N PHE A 15 -5.97 10.10 14.82
CA PHE A 15 -5.69 11.21 15.73
C PHE A 15 -4.22 11.28 16.16
N ALA A 16 -3.37 10.37 15.70
CA ALA A 16 -1.96 10.28 16.09
C ALA A 16 -1.76 10.13 17.61
N HIS A 17 -2.71 9.47 18.30
CA HIS A 17 -2.71 9.26 19.75
C HIS A 17 -2.70 7.77 20.14
N GLY A 18 -2.86 6.86 19.17
CA GLY A 18 -2.97 5.43 19.37
C GLY A 18 -1.65 4.67 19.30
N ALA A 19 -0.60 5.28 18.73
CA ALA A 19 0.66 4.62 18.37
C ALA A 19 1.26 3.76 19.49
N HIS A 20 1.37 4.26 20.73
CA HIS A 20 1.91 3.47 21.86
C HIS A 20 1.06 2.25 22.19
N ALA A 21 -0.25 2.43 22.33
CA ALA A 21 -1.15 1.34 22.69
C ALA A 21 -1.22 0.28 21.58
N GLN A 22 -1.19 0.73 20.32
CA GLN A 22 -1.13 -0.14 19.16
C GLN A 22 0.19 -0.94 19.16
N LEU A 23 1.34 -0.28 19.29
CA LEU A 23 2.65 -0.93 19.30
C LEU A 23 2.80 -1.90 20.48
N GLN A 24 2.25 -1.57 21.65
CA GLN A 24 2.21 -2.48 22.80
C GLN A 24 1.51 -3.80 22.46
N ALA A 25 0.45 -3.78 21.63
CA ALA A 25 -0.20 -5.01 21.18
C ALA A 25 0.71 -5.87 20.30
N PHE A 26 1.55 -5.27 19.45
CA PHE A 26 2.54 -6.00 18.64
C PHE A 26 3.67 -6.57 19.49
N ILE A 27 4.12 -5.84 20.52
CA ILE A 27 5.08 -6.36 21.51
C ILE A 27 4.49 -7.60 22.20
N SER A 28 3.25 -7.51 22.70
CA SER A 28 2.57 -8.65 23.31
C SER A 28 2.39 -9.83 22.35
N ALA A 29 2.08 -9.57 21.07
CA ALA A 29 1.99 -10.62 20.05
C ALA A 29 3.35 -11.31 19.85
N ARG A 30 4.44 -10.55 19.81
CA ARG A 30 5.81 -11.07 19.67
C ARG A 30 6.23 -11.91 20.87
N GLU A 31 5.83 -11.53 22.10
CA GLU A 31 6.03 -12.34 23.31
C GLU A 31 5.32 -13.70 23.23
N LEU A 32 4.21 -13.78 22.50
CA LEU A 32 3.50 -15.03 22.20
C LEU A 32 4.08 -15.79 20.99
N GLY A 33 5.19 -15.32 20.42
CA GLY A 33 5.85 -15.92 19.26
C GLY A 33 5.25 -15.53 17.90
N VAL A 34 4.38 -14.52 17.86
CA VAL A 34 3.75 -14.02 16.63
C VAL A 34 4.46 -12.74 16.17
N ASP A 35 5.27 -12.86 15.12
CA ASP A 35 6.03 -11.73 14.57
C ASP A 35 5.27 -11.10 13.39
N ILE A 36 4.69 -9.92 13.63
CA ILE A 36 3.90 -9.17 12.64
C ILE A 36 4.38 -7.72 12.66
N CYS A 37 4.61 -7.15 11.48
CA CYS A 37 5.05 -5.77 11.34
C CYS A 37 3.88 -4.79 11.51
N PRO A 38 3.94 -3.84 12.47
CA PRO A 38 2.96 -2.77 12.55
C PRO A 38 3.04 -1.88 11.30
N THR A 39 1.90 -1.58 10.70
CA THR A 39 1.78 -0.70 9.54
C THR A 39 0.76 0.38 9.84
N TRP A 40 1.22 1.58 10.20
CA TRP A 40 0.31 2.70 10.46
C TRP A 40 -0.19 3.26 9.13
N ASN A 41 -1.50 3.15 8.89
CA ASN A 41 -2.12 3.59 7.66
C ASN A 41 -3.07 4.76 7.90
N LYS A 42 -3.10 5.71 6.97
CA LYS A 42 -4.09 6.79 6.97
C LYS A 42 -4.23 7.38 5.57
N SER A 43 -5.46 7.56 5.12
CA SER A 43 -5.77 8.06 3.80
C SER A 43 -5.71 9.59 3.69
N ASN A 44 -5.55 10.10 2.48
CA ASN A 44 -5.64 11.55 2.21
C ASN A 44 -6.98 12.13 2.69
N ARG A 45 -8.08 11.40 2.47
CA ARG A 45 -9.43 11.78 2.94
C ARG A 45 -9.50 11.92 4.46
N GLU A 46 -8.88 11.00 5.21
CA GLU A 46 -8.84 11.09 6.67
C GLU A 46 -7.98 12.27 7.14
N HIS A 47 -6.88 12.56 6.46
CA HIS A 47 -6.06 13.74 6.73
C HIS A 47 -6.87 15.04 6.56
N GLU A 48 -7.63 15.17 5.49
CA GLU A 48 -8.49 16.33 5.21
C GLU A 48 -9.62 16.49 6.23
N ILE A 49 -10.32 15.40 6.56
CA ILE A 49 -11.44 15.44 7.54
C ILE A 49 -10.95 15.87 8.93
N ILE A 50 -9.78 15.38 9.35
CA ILE A 50 -9.23 15.68 10.67
C ILE A 50 -8.47 17.02 10.69
N GLY A 51 -8.01 17.51 9.54
CA GLY A 51 -7.12 18.67 9.46
C GLY A 51 -5.71 18.34 9.94
N SER A 52 -5.17 17.20 9.52
CA SER A 52 -3.85 16.68 9.93
C SER A 52 -2.97 16.42 8.71
N GLU A 53 -1.67 16.26 8.92
CA GLU A 53 -0.70 16.00 7.85
C GLU A 53 -0.10 14.59 7.95
N PRO A 54 0.30 13.94 6.83
CA PRO A 54 0.93 12.62 6.86
C PRO A 54 2.13 12.53 7.81
N GLN A 55 2.89 13.63 7.95
CA GLN A 55 4.00 13.74 8.89
C GLN A 55 3.58 13.50 10.35
N SER A 56 2.38 13.91 10.78
CA SER A 56 1.97 13.72 12.18
C SER A 56 1.81 12.24 12.53
N THR A 57 1.34 11.42 11.58
CA THR A 57 1.26 9.96 11.75
C THR A 57 2.65 9.36 11.88
N ARG A 58 3.60 9.81 11.05
CA ARG A 58 5.00 9.39 11.10
C ARG A 58 5.65 9.73 12.43
N ASP A 59 5.46 10.96 12.90
CA ASP A 59 6.03 11.43 14.17
C ASP A 59 5.51 10.59 15.35
N ALA A 60 4.20 10.33 15.40
CA ALA A 60 3.62 9.50 16.46
C ALA A 60 4.14 8.05 16.45
N ALA A 61 4.29 7.45 15.27
CA ALA A 61 4.88 6.13 15.12
C ALA A 61 6.35 6.12 15.58
N ASP A 62 7.17 7.07 15.13
CA ASP A 62 8.60 7.15 15.47
C ASP A 62 8.81 7.33 16.99
N ILE A 63 7.97 8.15 17.64
CA ILE A 63 7.97 8.33 19.09
C ILE A 63 7.66 7.00 19.78
N ALA A 64 6.57 6.32 19.40
CA ALA A 64 6.18 5.05 20.02
C ALA A 64 7.27 3.96 19.84
N ILE A 65 7.84 3.84 18.63
CA ILE A 65 8.93 2.91 18.31
C ILE A 65 10.14 3.14 19.21
N THR A 66 10.54 4.40 19.38
CA THR A 66 11.68 4.80 20.20
C THR A 66 11.41 4.53 21.68
N GLU A 67 10.26 4.97 22.21
CA GLU A 67 9.94 4.91 23.64
C GLU A 67 9.65 3.49 24.13
N LEU A 68 9.02 2.65 23.30
CA LEU A 68 8.76 1.24 23.64
C LEU A 68 9.90 0.30 23.22
N GLY A 69 10.96 0.83 22.60
CA GLY A 69 12.15 0.06 22.23
C GLY A 69 11.85 -1.06 21.23
N TRP A 70 10.97 -0.83 20.25
CA TRP A 70 10.63 -1.83 19.25
C TRP A 70 11.84 -2.17 18.37
N PRO A 71 12.28 -3.44 18.33
CA PRO A 71 13.50 -3.82 17.61
C PRO A 71 13.26 -4.19 16.15
N GLY A 72 12.00 -4.27 15.72
CA GLY A 72 11.61 -4.74 14.39
C GLY A 72 11.40 -3.61 13.38
N GLU A 73 11.08 -3.99 12.15
CA GLU A 73 10.57 -3.04 11.16
C GLU A 73 9.19 -2.51 11.55
N TYR A 74 8.87 -1.33 11.02
CA TYR A 74 7.53 -0.76 11.00
C TYR A 74 7.34 0.02 9.71
N LEU A 75 6.08 0.16 9.31
CA LEU A 75 5.70 0.76 8.05
C LEU A 75 4.72 1.91 8.27
N LEU A 76 4.84 2.93 7.42
CA LEU A 76 3.87 4.01 7.28
C LEU A 76 3.25 3.88 5.91
N ASP A 77 1.96 3.57 5.88
CA ASP A 77 1.18 3.36 4.68
C ASP A 77 0.43 4.64 4.27
N ALA A 78 0.78 5.14 3.09
CA ALA A 78 0.02 6.12 2.35
C ALA A 78 -1.22 5.43 1.76
N ASP A 79 -2.29 5.41 2.55
CA ASP A 79 -3.48 4.63 2.22
C ASP A 79 -4.34 5.35 1.17
N HIS A 80 -4.90 4.61 0.22
CA HIS A 80 -5.79 5.12 -0.84
C HIS A 80 -5.28 6.42 -1.51
N ILE A 81 -4.04 6.44 -1.97
CA ILE A 81 -3.46 7.61 -2.68
C ILE A 81 -3.50 7.43 -4.19
N ASN A 82 -3.52 8.55 -4.91
CA ASN A 82 -3.46 8.63 -6.37
C ASN A 82 -2.44 9.70 -6.80
N LEU A 83 -2.31 9.91 -8.12
CA LEU A 83 -1.35 10.88 -8.67
C LEU A 83 -1.56 12.32 -8.15
N GLY A 84 -2.79 12.70 -7.78
CA GLY A 84 -3.09 14.03 -7.26
C GLY A 84 -2.72 14.22 -5.79
N THR A 85 -2.49 13.13 -5.05
CA THR A 85 -2.32 13.16 -3.58
C THR A 85 -0.96 12.64 -3.13
N VAL A 86 -0.29 11.83 -3.95
CA VAL A 86 0.96 11.11 -3.61
C VAL A 86 2.07 12.01 -3.08
N ASP A 87 2.24 13.23 -3.61
CA ASP A 87 3.36 14.12 -3.27
C ASP A 87 3.49 14.39 -1.76
N ARG A 88 2.35 14.46 -1.05
CA ARG A 88 2.31 14.70 0.41
C ARG A 88 2.86 13.52 1.22
N PHE A 89 2.86 12.32 0.64
CA PHE A 89 3.16 11.06 1.32
C PHE A 89 4.55 10.50 1.01
N ILE A 90 5.19 10.93 -0.08
CA ILE A 90 6.50 10.40 -0.51
C ILE A 90 7.55 10.50 0.60
N ALA A 91 7.60 11.63 1.32
CA ALA A 91 8.57 11.85 2.38
C ALA A 91 8.26 11.10 3.69
N PRO A 92 7.03 11.15 4.25
CA PRO A 92 6.74 10.50 5.53
C PRO A 92 6.46 9.00 5.45
N CYS A 93 5.98 8.49 4.31
CA CYS A 93 5.55 7.10 4.13
C CYS A 93 6.61 6.22 3.46
N ASN A 94 6.50 4.91 3.68
CA ASN A 94 7.38 3.89 3.09
C ASN A 94 6.63 2.63 2.62
N PHE A 95 5.31 2.66 2.69
CA PHE A 95 4.37 1.72 2.10
C PHE A 95 3.30 2.56 1.38
N PHE A 96 2.86 2.14 0.19
CA PHE A 96 2.02 2.95 -0.67
C PHE A 96 0.90 2.11 -1.27
N THR A 97 -0.34 2.45 -0.92
CA THR A 97 -1.55 1.83 -1.48
C THR A 97 -2.08 2.75 -2.58
N LEU A 98 -1.75 2.41 -3.83
CA LEU A 98 -2.19 3.17 -5.00
C LEU A 98 -3.63 2.81 -5.34
N ASP A 99 -4.52 3.79 -5.21
CA ASP A 99 -5.92 3.69 -5.59
C ASP A 99 -6.08 4.05 -7.07
N VAL A 100 -6.61 3.10 -7.84
CA VAL A 100 -6.90 3.23 -9.27
C VAL A 100 -8.40 3.20 -9.55
N ALA A 101 -9.25 3.27 -8.52
CA ALA A 101 -10.70 3.11 -8.66
C ALA A 101 -11.31 4.15 -9.60
N ASP A 102 -10.80 5.38 -9.59
CA ASP A 102 -11.27 6.47 -10.47
C ASP A 102 -10.97 6.20 -11.95
N ASP A 103 -10.00 5.33 -12.26
CA ASP A 103 -9.62 4.97 -13.64
C ASP A 103 -10.35 3.71 -14.14
N ILE A 104 -11.10 3.01 -13.28
CA ILE A 104 -11.79 1.77 -13.67
C ILE A 104 -12.96 2.08 -14.59
N GLY A 105 -12.91 1.52 -15.81
CA GLY A 105 -13.96 1.66 -16.81
C GLY A 105 -13.77 2.85 -17.75
N GLU A 106 -12.73 3.66 -17.54
CA GLU A 106 -12.33 4.71 -18.46
C GLU A 106 -11.58 4.11 -19.65
N ALA A 107 -11.91 4.56 -20.85
CA ALA A 107 -11.23 4.11 -22.06
C ALA A 107 -9.84 4.77 -22.17
N ALA A 108 -8.80 3.96 -22.31
CA ALA A 108 -7.48 4.45 -22.70
C ALA A 108 -7.50 5.03 -24.13
N ASP A 109 -6.51 5.86 -24.46
CA ASP A 109 -6.34 6.35 -25.83
C ASP A 109 -6.18 5.14 -26.79
N PRO A 110 -7.00 5.04 -27.85
CA PRO A 110 -6.88 3.94 -28.81
C PRO A 110 -5.47 3.76 -29.40
N ALA A 111 -4.71 4.84 -29.55
CA ALA A 111 -3.32 4.78 -30.01
C ALA A 111 -2.41 4.11 -28.98
N ASP A 112 -2.62 4.35 -27.69
CA ASP A 112 -1.86 3.72 -26.61
C ASP A 112 -2.18 2.22 -26.50
N VAL A 113 -3.46 1.84 -26.65
CA VAL A 113 -3.89 0.44 -26.70
C VAL A 113 -3.21 -0.30 -27.86
N GLU A 114 -3.27 0.25 -29.07
CA GLU A 114 -2.65 -0.35 -30.25
C GLU A 114 -1.12 -0.46 -30.11
N ASN A 115 -0.48 0.56 -29.54
CA ASN A 115 0.96 0.54 -29.26
C ASN A 115 1.33 -0.53 -28.23
N PHE A 116 0.50 -0.71 -27.18
CA PHE A 116 0.69 -1.74 -26.17
C PHE A 116 0.58 -3.14 -26.78
N ILE A 117 -0.47 -3.42 -27.55
CA ILE A 117 -0.69 -4.72 -28.22
C ILE A 117 0.47 -5.04 -29.17
N LYS A 118 0.94 -4.05 -29.94
CA LYS A 118 2.10 -4.22 -30.83
C LYS A 118 3.39 -4.52 -30.08
N LYS A 119 3.57 -3.94 -28.90
CA LYS A 119 4.77 -4.13 -28.06
C LYS A 119 4.77 -5.47 -27.33
N HIS A 120 3.58 -6.01 -27.06
CA HIS A 120 3.37 -7.24 -26.29
C HIS A 120 2.61 -8.32 -27.08
N PRO A 121 3.10 -8.75 -28.26
CA PRO A 121 2.45 -9.78 -29.05
C PRO A 121 2.37 -11.13 -28.32
N GLU A 122 3.25 -11.37 -27.34
CA GLU A 122 3.26 -12.56 -26.49
C GLU A 122 2.02 -12.71 -25.59
N LEU A 123 1.26 -11.64 -25.39
CA LEU A 123 0.03 -11.65 -24.59
C LEU A 123 -1.20 -12.07 -25.42
N ILE A 124 -1.07 -12.21 -26.74
CA ILE A 124 -2.17 -12.68 -27.61
C ILE A 124 -2.03 -14.20 -27.84
N GLY A 125 -3.13 -14.92 -27.64
CA GLY A 125 -3.22 -16.37 -27.73
C GLY A 125 -3.33 -17.01 -26.36
N SER A 126 -2.62 -18.10 -26.15
CA SER A 126 -2.67 -18.92 -24.93
C SER A 126 -1.57 -18.49 -23.96
N VAL A 127 -1.93 -17.74 -22.92
CA VAL A 127 -0.99 -17.20 -21.92
C VAL A 127 -1.03 -18.05 -20.66
N THR A 128 0.08 -18.69 -20.32
CA THR A 128 0.20 -19.45 -19.06
C THR A 128 0.73 -18.56 -17.96
N VAL A 129 0.03 -18.51 -16.84
CA VAL A 129 0.45 -17.78 -15.63
C VAL A 129 0.73 -18.80 -14.52
N GLU A 130 1.90 -18.71 -13.90
CA GLU A 130 2.26 -19.58 -12.78
C GLU A 130 1.23 -19.45 -11.66
N GLY A 131 0.70 -20.59 -11.20
CA GLY A 131 -0.31 -20.63 -10.13
C GLY A 131 -1.76 -20.45 -10.59
N ILE A 132 -2.02 -20.18 -11.88
CA ILE A 132 -3.37 -20.18 -12.45
C ILE A 132 -3.62 -21.53 -13.16
N GLU A 133 -4.78 -22.14 -12.92
CA GLU A 133 -5.15 -23.39 -13.56
C GLU A 133 -5.50 -23.16 -15.03
N GLY A 134 -4.68 -23.72 -15.92
CA GLY A 134 -4.86 -23.63 -17.37
C GLY A 134 -4.40 -22.29 -17.96
N PRO A 135 -4.32 -22.20 -19.29
CA PRO A 135 -3.96 -20.96 -19.97
C PRO A 135 -5.13 -19.97 -20.01
N LEU A 136 -4.79 -18.68 -20.00
CA LEU A 136 -5.70 -17.59 -20.34
C LEU A 136 -5.72 -17.41 -21.86
N GLU A 137 -6.89 -17.58 -22.46
CA GLU A 137 -7.06 -17.38 -23.91
C GLU A 137 -7.43 -15.92 -24.20
N ILE A 138 -6.52 -15.19 -24.82
CA ILE A 138 -6.64 -13.75 -25.10
C ILE A 138 -6.64 -13.56 -26.63
N SER A 139 -7.75 -13.09 -27.20
CA SER A 139 -7.87 -12.84 -28.63
C SER A 139 -7.71 -11.36 -28.96
N ARG A 140 -7.34 -11.03 -30.20
CA ARG A 140 -7.34 -9.66 -30.72
C ARG A 140 -8.74 -9.04 -30.89
N GLU A 141 -9.78 -9.85 -30.82
CA GLU A 141 -11.16 -9.36 -30.86
C GLU A 141 -11.65 -8.96 -29.47
N LEU A 142 -11.03 -9.52 -28.42
CA LEU A 142 -11.34 -9.23 -27.03
C LEU A 142 -10.71 -7.92 -26.55
N VAL A 143 -9.53 -7.56 -27.08
CA VAL A 143 -8.74 -6.36 -26.72
C VAL A 143 -8.75 -5.33 -27.83
#